data_AF-A0A2V7VHU8-F1
#
_entry.id   AF-A0A2V7VHU8-F1
#
_cell.length_a   1.000
_cell.length_b   1.000
_cell.length_c   1.000
_cell.angle_alpha   90.00
_cell.angle_beta   90.00
_cell.angle_gamma   90.00
#
_symmetry.space_group_name_H-M   'P 1'
#
loop_
_entity.id
_entity.type
_entity.pdbx_description
1 polymer ?
#
loop_
_entity_poly.entity_id
_entity_poly.type
_entity_poly.pdbx_seq_one_letter_code
_entity_poly.pdbx_strand_id
1 'polypeptide(L)'
;SRVRFIADNFRQRRIPADVIWLDIHYEDGYNPFTWDPARFPDPPRLMKDLRAQGFRVVTIVDPHPKKQPGWWVYDTGLAADSFVKNPDGSVYEAPVWPSNAEREPRPSVFPDFTKPSAREWWGGLFKFYLDAGVAGIWNDMNEPAVFVEPAHTMALDARHDNEGQPT
;
A
#
# COMPACT_ATOMS: atom_id res chain seq x y z
N SER A 1 -1.43 -17.73 -14.18
CA SER A 1 -1.77 -16.90 -12.99
C SER A 1 -2.79 -17.64 -12.14
N ARG A 2 -2.56 -17.74 -10.82
CA ARG A 2 -3.49 -18.33 -9.84
C ARG A 2 -4.83 -17.60 -9.80
N VAL A 3 -4.81 -16.28 -10.00
CA VAL A 3 -6.00 -15.42 -10.04
C VAL A 3 -6.94 -15.83 -11.18
N ARG A 4 -6.40 -16.06 -12.38
CA ARG A 4 -7.19 -16.53 -13.53
C ARG A 4 -7.82 -17.89 -13.28
N PHE A 5 -7.03 -18.82 -12.73
CA PHE A 5 -7.52 -20.14 -12.38
C PHE A 5 -8.72 -20.08 -11.41
N ILE A 6 -8.68 -19.18 -10.42
CA ILE A 6 -9.79 -18.96 -9.49
C ILE A 6 -11.01 -18.40 -10.23
N ALA A 7 -10.84 -17.33 -11.01
CA ALA A 7 -11.92 -16.71 -11.80
C ALA A 7 -12.62 -17.73 -12.73
N ASP A 8 -11.83 -18.49 -13.49
CA ASP A 8 -12.32 -19.51 -14.41
C ASP A 8 -13.11 -20.59 -13.67
N ASN A 9 -12.66 -21.01 -12.48
CA ASN A 9 -13.37 -22.02 -11.69
C ASN A 9 -14.73 -21.53 -11.18
N PHE A 10 -14.84 -20.29 -10.72
CA PHE A 10 -16.14 -19.70 -10.35
C PHE A 10 -17.12 -19.73 -11.52
N ARG A 11 -16.64 -19.36 -12.72
CA ARG A 11 -17.47 -19.35 -13.93
C ARG A 11 -17.86 -20.77 -14.39
N GLN A 12 -16.91 -21.69 -14.44
CA GLN A 12 -17.16 -23.09 -14.81
C GLN A 12 -18.15 -23.77 -13.86
N ARG A 13 -18.04 -23.49 -12.55
CA ARG A 13 -18.91 -24.07 -11.51
C ARG A 13 -20.22 -23.31 -11.33
N ARG A 14 -20.45 -22.24 -12.11
CA ARG A 14 -21.65 -21.38 -12.03
C ARG A 14 -21.88 -20.80 -10.63
N ILE A 15 -20.80 -20.45 -9.93
CA ILE A 15 -20.86 -19.80 -8.63
C ILE A 15 -20.76 -18.28 -8.86
N PRO A 16 -21.73 -17.48 -8.39
CA PRO A 16 -21.69 -16.03 -8.53
C PRO A 16 -20.58 -15.44 -7.65
N ALA A 17 -19.84 -14.49 -8.21
CA ALA A 17 -18.79 -13.73 -7.51
C ALA A 17 -18.43 -12.51 -8.37
N ASP A 18 -18.29 -11.35 -7.72
CA ASP A 18 -18.09 -10.05 -8.38
C ASP A 18 -16.68 -9.49 -8.22
N VAL A 19 -15.98 -9.83 -7.13
CA VAL A 19 -14.71 -9.21 -6.77
C VAL A 19 -13.67 -10.27 -6.42
N ILE A 20 -12.45 -10.08 -6.93
CA ILE A 20 -11.25 -10.80 -6.47
C ILE A 20 -10.37 -9.82 -5.70
N TRP A 21 -9.91 -10.23 -4.53
CA TRP A 21 -9.06 -9.43 -3.66
C TRP A 21 -7.61 -9.90 -3.76
N LEU A 22 -6.68 -8.96 -3.88
CA LEU A 22 -5.25 -9.21 -3.85
C LEU A 22 -4.68 -8.65 -2.55
N ASP A 23 -4.24 -9.56 -1.69
CA ASP A 23 -3.50 -9.30 -0.46
C ASP A 23 -2.02 -9.01 -0.76
N ILE A 24 -1.22 -8.60 0.23
CA ILE A 24 0.12 -7.99 0.15
C ILE A 24 1.11 -8.69 -0.79
N HIS A 25 0.93 -9.98 -1.04
CA HIS A 25 1.76 -10.81 -1.89
C HIS A 25 1.73 -10.49 -3.39
N TYR A 26 0.87 -9.55 -3.83
CA TYR A 26 0.94 -9.01 -5.19
C TYR A 26 2.00 -7.92 -5.35
N GLU A 27 2.41 -7.28 -4.26
CA GLU A 27 3.39 -6.22 -4.23
C GLU A 27 4.81 -6.77 -4.31
N ASP A 28 5.73 -5.99 -4.87
CA ASP A 28 7.16 -6.31 -4.85
C ASP A 28 7.74 -6.02 -3.47
N GLY A 29 8.06 -7.08 -2.72
CA GLY A 29 8.60 -6.97 -1.37
C GLY A 29 7.67 -6.28 -0.37
N TYR A 30 6.36 -6.52 -0.50
CA TYR A 30 5.31 -5.95 0.37
C TYR A 30 5.26 -4.42 0.38
N ASN A 31 5.70 -3.80 -0.72
CA ASN A 31 5.81 -2.36 -0.82
C ASN A 31 4.63 -1.81 -1.62
N PRO A 32 3.78 -0.94 -1.04
CA PRO A 32 2.65 -0.36 -1.76
C PRO A 32 3.11 0.40 -3.01
N PHE A 33 2.23 0.51 -4.00
CA PHE A 33 2.48 1.09 -5.32
C PHE A 33 3.57 0.37 -6.13
N THR A 34 3.61 -0.95 -6.01
CA THR A 34 4.43 -1.84 -6.83
C THR A 34 3.63 -3.06 -7.29
N TRP A 35 4.18 -3.83 -8.21
CA TRP A 35 3.69 -5.15 -8.60
C TRP A 35 4.88 -6.10 -8.63
N ASP A 36 4.77 -7.27 -8.00
CA ASP A 36 5.76 -8.34 -8.15
C ASP A 36 5.80 -8.75 -9.64
N PRO A 37 6.91 -8.53 -10.35
CA PRO A 37 6.98 -8.74 -11.79
C PRO A 37 6.97 -10.22 -12.18
N ALA A 38 7.31 -11.14 -11.27
CA ALA A 38 7.25 -12.57 -11.52
C ALA A 38 5.82 -13.10 -11.39
N ARG A 39 5.04 -12.58 -10.44
CA ARG A 39 3.66 -13.01 -10.18
C ARG A 39 2.64 -12.25 -11.02
N PHE A 40 2.86 -10.95 -11.22
CA PHE A 40 1.97 -10.01 -11.89
C PHE A 40 2.72 -9.21 -12.99
N PRO A 41 3.24 -9.87 -14.04
CA PRO A 41 4.04 -9.22 -15.09
C PRO A 41 3.27 -8.23 -15.96
N ASP A 42 1.94 -8.33 -16.02
CA ASP A 42 1.08 -7.45 -16.82
C ASP A 42 -0.26 -7.21 -16.08
N PRO A 43 -0.27 -6.34 -15.05
CA PRO A 43 -1.47 -6.03 -14.28
C PRO A 43 -2.61 -5.47 -15.13
N PRO A 44 -2.40 -4.50 -16.05
CA PRO A 44 -3.48 -3.98 -16.90
C PRO A 44 -4.19 -5.07 -17.71
N ARG A 45 -3.44 -6.02 -18.28
CA ARG A 45 -4.04 -7.16 -18.99
C ARG A 45 -4.78 -8.09 -18.04
N LEU A 46 -4.25 -8.34 -16.83
CA LEU A 46 -4.95 -9.12 -15.81
C LEU A 46 -6.31 -8.51 -15.48
N MET A 47 -6.36 -7.21 -15.19
CA MET A 47 -7.60 -6.51 -14.87
C MET A 47 -8.60 -6.55 -16.03
N LYS A 48 -8.14 -6.30 -17.27
CA LYS A 48 -8.99 -6.35 -18.47
C LYS A 48 -9.64 -7.72 -18.66
N ASP A 49 -8.86 -8.78 -18.56
CA ASP A 49 -9.33 -10.15 -18.76
C ASP A 49 -10.31 -10.58 -17.66
N LEU A 50 -10.06 -10.19 -16.40
CA LEU A 50 -10.98 -10.46 -15.29
C LEU A 50 -12.30 -9.69 -15.45
N ARG A 51 -12.22 -8.43 -15.90
CA ARG A 51 -13.39 -7.61 -16.20
C ARG A 51 -14.25 -8.22 -17.31
N ALA A 52 -13.64 -8.83 -18.33
CA ALA A 52 -14.37 -9.54 -19.38
C ALA A 52 -15.15 -10.76 -18.85
N GLN A 53 -14.73 -11.33 -17.72
CA GLN A 53 -15.45 -12.38 -16.99
C GLN A 53 -16.41 -11.83 -15.91
N GLY A 54 -16.62 -10.52 -15.85
CA GLY A 54 -17.49 -9.87 -14.87
C GLY A 54 -16.86 -9.68 -13.49
N PHE A 55 -15.56 -9.90 -13.32
CA PHE A 55 -14.87 -9.64 -12.06
C PHE A 55 -14.30 -8.23 -12.00
N ARG A 56 -14.38 -7.62 -10.82
CA ARG A 56 -13.59 -6.46 -10.40
C ARG A 56 -12.45 -6.92 -9.51
N VAL A 57 -11.41 -6.11 -9.40
CA VAL A 57 -10.27 -6.41 -8.52
C VAL A 57 -10.10 -5.31 -7.50
N VAL A 58 -9.91 -5.72 -6.24
CA VAL A 58 -9.52 -4.86 -5.12
C VAL A 58 -8.11 -5.24 -4.70
N THR A 59 -7.24 -4.26 -4.50
CA THR A 59 -5.87 -4.47 -4.00
C THR A 59 -5.73 -3.86 -2.62
N ILE A 60 -5.04 -4.56 -1.72
CA ILE A 60 -4.58 -3.98 -0.45
C ILE A 60 -3.55 -2.88 -0.73
N VAL A 61 -3.61 -1.78 0.04
CA VAL A 61 -2.61 -0.71 0.05
C VAL A 61 -2.50 -0.21 1.48
N ASP A 62 -1.42 -0.61 2.14
CA ASP A 62 -1.15 -0.27 3.53
C ASP A 62 -0.37 1.06 3.64
N PRO A 63 -0.59 1.86 4.69
CA PRO A 63 -0.01 3.19 4.87
C PRO A 63 1.44 3.17 5.37
N HIS A 64 2.27 2.23 4.92
CA HIS A 64 3.63 2.04 5.43
C HIS A 64 4.69 1.82 4.34
N PRO A 65 4.82 2.72 3.34
CA PRO A 65 5.80 2.59 2.26
C PRO A 65 7.22 2.37 2.81
N LYS A 66 7.99 1.54 2.10
CA LYS A 66 9.37 1.22 2.47
C LYS A 66 10.26 2.46 2.41
N LYS A 67 11.14 2.64 3.40
CA LYS A 67 12.21 3.65 3.36
C LYS A 67 13.25 3.26 2.31
N GLN A 68 13.09 3.77 1.09
CA GLN A 68 13.95 3.44 -0.04
C GLN A 68 14.30 4.69 -0.87
N PRO A 69 15.46 5.32 -0.62
CA PRO A 69 15.95 6.42 -1.46
C PRO A 69 16.03 6.01 -2.94
N GLY A 70 15.62 6.90 -3.84
CA GLY A 70 15.58 6.65 -5.27
C GLY A 70 14.29 6.00 -5.76
N TRP A 71 13.40 5.59 -4.84
CA TRP A 71 12.08 5.09 -5.19
C TRP A 71 11.04 6.20 -5.08
N TRP A 72 10.28 6.39 -6.17
CA TRP A 72 9.44 7.57 -6.39
C TRP A 72 8.42 7.86 -5.27
N VAL A 73 7.82 6.84 -4.63
CA VAL A 73 6.90 7.06 -3.52
C VAL A 73 7.64 7.66 -2.32
N TYR A 74 8.75 7.05 -1.93
CA TYR A 74 9.56 7.56 -0.82
C TYR A 74 10.11 8.96 -1.12
N ASP A 75 10.69 9.15 -2.30
CA ASP A 75 11.32 10.42 -2.68
C ASP A 75 10.29 11.57 -2.78
N THR A 76 9.11 11.32 -3.37
CA THR A 76 8.07 12.35 -3.47
C THR A 76 7.41 12.64 -2.13
N GLY A 77 7.24 11.63 -1.28
CA GLY A 77 6.74 11.82 0.09
C GLY A 77 7.70 12.64 0.95
N LEU A 78 9.00 12.40 0.80
CA LEU A 78 10.03 13.18 1.49
C LEU A 78 10.06 14.64 0.98
N ALA A 79 10.00 14.83 -0.34
CA ALA A 79 9.98 16.16 -0.95
C ALA A 79 8.72 16.97 -0.59
N ALA A 80 7.59 16.30 -0.39
CA ALA A 80 6.32 16.91 0.03
C ALA A 80 6.19 17.10 1.55
N ASP A 81 7.21 16.69 2.33
CA ASP A 81 7.17 16.69 3.79
C ASP A 81 5.94 15.94 4.33
N SER A 82 5.64 14.78 3.74
CA SER A 82 4.38 14.06 3.96
C SER A 82 4.47 12.94 5.01
N PHE A 83 5.62 12.72 5.64
CA PHE A 83 5.81 11.64 6.61
C PHE A 83 5.76 12.13 8.06
N VAL A 84 5.28 11.25 8.95
CA VAL A 84 5.34 11.42 10.41
C VAL A 84 6.80 11.58 10.86
N LYS A 85 7.03 12.35 11.92
CA LYS A 85 8.39 12.66 12.42
C LYS A 85 8.60 12.24 13.87
N ASN A 86 9.85 12.04 14.25
CA ASN A 86 10.29 11.94 15.64
C ASN A 86 10.36 13.33 16.31
N PRO A 87 10.51 13.41 17.65
CA PRO A 87 10.69 14.68 18.36
C PRO A 87 11.86 15.55 17.88
N ASP A 88 12.92 14.92 17.37
CA ASP A 88 14.11 15.59 16.84
C ASP A 88 13.95 16.09 15.39
N GLY A 89 12.78 15.85 14.78
CA GLY A 89 12.45 16.24 13.41
C GLY A 89 12.88 15.25 12.33
N SER A 90 13.56 14.14 12.67
CA SER A 90 13.81 13.04 11.73
C SER A 90 12.52 12.33 11.34
N VAL A 91 12.49 11.65 10.20
CA VAL A 91 11.32 10.86 9.75
C VAL A 91 11.13 9.68 10.70
N TYR A 92 9.89 9.44 11.13
CA TYR A 92 9.53 8.27 11.94
C TYR A 92 9.62 7.00 11.10
N GLU A 93 10.30 6.00 11.64
CA GLU A 93 10.61 4.74 10.96
C GLU A 93 10.27 3.57 11.89
N ALA A 94 9.58 2.57 11.36
CA ALA A 94 9.28 1.38 12.14
C ALA A 94 9.16 0.13 11.26
N PRO A 95 9.41 -1.07 11.80
CA PRO A 95 9.28 -2.30 11.04
C PRO A 95 7.83 -2.73 10.87
N VAL A 96 7.46 -3.04 9.62
CA VAL A 96 6.19 -3.66 9.22
C VAL A 96 6.47 -4.68 8.10
N TRP A 97 5.52 -4.94 7.18
CA TRP A 97 5.69 -5.95 6.13
C TRP A 97 6.93 -5.76 5.25
N PRO A 98 7.27 -4.55 4.76
CA PRO A 98 8.49 -4.35 3.96
C PRO A 98 9.79 -4.75 4.66
N SER A 99 9.81 -4.79 5.99
CA SER A 99 10.97 -5.25 6.77
C SER A 99 11.18 -6.76 6.71
N ASN A 100 10.16 -7.51 6.28
CA ASN A 100 10.21 -8.95 6.07
C ASN A 100 10.46 -9.32 4.59
N ALA A 101 10.68 -8.34 3.71
CA ALA A 101 10.96 -8.59 2.29
C ALA A 101 12.22 -9.47 2.12
N GLU A 102 12.14 -10.45 1.22
CA GLU A 102 13.28 -11.34 0.93
C GLU A 102 14.48 -10.58 0.35
N ARG A 103 14.24 -9.46 -0.34
CA ARG A 103 15.25 -8.64 -1.00
C ARG A 103 15.18 -7.22 -0.47
N GLU A 104 16.33 -6.71 -0.03
CA GLU A 104 16.50 -5.36 0.49
C GLU A 104 15.44 -4.97 1.54
N PRO A 105 15.32 -5.73 2.65
CA PRO A 105 14.43 -5.38 3.75
C PRO A 105 14.86 -4.04 4.34
N ARG A 106 13.86 -3.16 4.56
CA ARG A 106 14.04 -1.83 5.16
C ARG A 106 12.86 -1.55 6.09
N PRO A 107 13.01 -0.64 7.06
CA PRO A 107 11.86 -0.13 7.81
C PRO A 107 10.89 0.61 6.88
N SER A 108 9.66 0.76 7.36
CA SER A 108 8.65 1.59 6.73
C SER A 108 8.70 3.02 7.28
N VAL A 109 8.25 3.96 6.47
CA VAL A 109 7.85 5.30 6.89
C VAL A 109 6.34 5.44 6.75
N PHE A 110 5.76 6.43 7.42
CA PHE A 110 4.30 6.53 7.54
C PHE A 110 3.83 7.89 7.06
N PRO A 111 2.93 7.96 6.07
CA PRO A 111 2.29 9.21 5.68
C PRO A 111 1.55 9.81 6.87
N ASP A 112 1.73 11.11 7.09
CA ASP A 112 0.98 11.83 8.10
C ASP A 112 -0.40 12.22 7.57
N PHE A 113 -1.37 11.30 7.67
CA PHE A 113 -2.74 11.53 7.20
C PHE A 113 -3.47 12.67 7.91
N THR A 114 -2.94 13.20 9.02
CA THR A 114 -3.47 14.40 9.67
C THR A 114 -3.18 15.66 8.85
N LYS A 115 -2.13 15.66 8.01
CA LYS A 115 -1.75 16.78 7.14
C LYS A 115 -2.54 16.77 5.82
N PRO A 116 -3.27 17.84 5.46
CA PRO A 116 -4.06 17.87 4.23
C PRO A 116 -3.23 17.62 2.96
N SER A 117 -2.04 18.22 2.87
CA SER A 117 -1.15 18.04 1.72
C SER A 117 -0.61 16.61 1.60
N ALA A 118 -0.45 15.88 2.72
CA ALA A 118 -0.05 14.48 2.70
C ALA A 118 -1.20 13.59 2.19
N ARG A 119 -2.45 13.90 2.55
CA ARG A 119 -3.63 13.20 1.99
C ARG A 119 -3.75 13.42 0.49
N GLU A 120 -3.54 14.65 0.01
CA GLU A 120 -3.54 14.96 -1.42
C GLU A 120 -2.42 14.23 -2.16
N TRP A 121 -1.20 14.24 -1.61
CA TRP A 121 -0.06 13.49 -2.15
C TRP A 121 -0.36 11.99 -2.24
N TRP A 122 -0.74 11.36 -1.13
CA TRP A 122 -1.04 9.92 -1.06
C TRP A 122 -2.19 9.53 -1.99
N GLY A 123 -3.25 10.34 -2.00
CA GLY A 123 -4.39 10.20 -2.91
C GLY A 123 -3.98 10.22 -4.39
N GLY A 124 -3.04 11.09 -4.75
CA GLY A 124 -2.49 11.18 -6.10
C GLY A 124 -1.75 9.92 -6.56
N LEU A 125 -1.11 9.19 -5.64
CA LEU A 125 -0.36 7.96 -5.95
C LEU A 125 -1.27 6.85 -6.48
N PHE A 126 -2.56 6.83 -6.09
CA PHE A 126 -3.51 5.81 -6.52
C PHE A 126 -3.77 5.79 -8.01
N LYS A 127 -3.39 6.84 -8.75
CA LYS A 127 -3.38 6.82 -10.22
C LYS A 127 -2.61 5.60 -10.76
N PHE A 128 -1.57 5.15 -10.07
CA PHE A 128 -0.82 3.92 -10.39
C PHE A 128 -1.73 2.69 -10.53
N TYR A 129 -2.65 2.49 -9.58
CA TYR A 129 -3.58 1.36 -9.56
C TYR A 129 -4.77 1.57 -10.50
N LEU A 130 -5.31 2.79 -10.53
CA LEU A 130 -6.46 3.13 -11.38
C LEU A 130 -6.12 3.01 -12.87
N ASP A 131 -4.93 3.45 -13.28
CA ASP A 131 -4.45 3.31 -14.66
C ASP A 131 -4.24 1.84 -15.05
N ALA A 132 -3.92 0.97 -14.08
CA ALA A 132 -3.87 -0.48 -14.28
C ALA A 132 -5.26 -1.14 -14.32
N GLY A 133 -6.34 -0.42 -14.03
CA GLY A 133 -7.71 -0.93 -14.06
C GLY A 133 -8.17 -1.60 -12.76
N VAL A 134 -7.46 -1.40 -11.66
CA VAL A 134 -7.94 -1.78 -10.32
C VAL A 134 -9.24 -1.02 -10.01
N ALA A 135 -10.22 -1.71 -9.42
CA ALA A 135 -11.57 -1.20 -9.26
C ALA A 135 -11.88 -0.71 -7.83
N GLY A 136 -11.04 -1.04 -6.85
CA GLY A 136 -11.15 -0.58 -5.48
C GLY A 136 -9.88 -0.86 -4.68
N ILE A 137 -9.79 -0.24 -3.51
CA ILE A 137 -8.62 -0.30 -2.64
C ILE A 137 -9.07 -0.78 -1.26
N TRP A 138 -8.30 -1.67 -0.67
CA TRP A 138 -8.41 -2.06 0.73
C TRP A 138 -7.31 -1.37 1.52
N ASN A 139 -7.67 -0.54 2.49
CA ASN A 139 -6.70 -0.04 3.46
C ASN A 139 -6.71 -0.96 4.69
N ASP A 140 -5.55 -1.49 5.03
CA ASP A 140 -5.32 -2.29 6.23
C ASP A 140 -4.18 -1.68 7.04
N MET A 141 -3.94 -2.25 8.24
CA MET A 141 -2.80 -1.91 9.11
C MET A 141 -2.72 -0.42 9.46
N ASN A 142 -3.87 0.26 9.49
CA ASN A 142 -3.99 1.72 9.54
C ASN A 142 -4.32 2.28 10.93
N GLU A 143 -4.09 1.51 11.98
CA GLU A 143 -4.14 1.97 13.38
C GLU A 143 -3.23 3.17 13.69
N PRO A 144 -1.96 3.28 13.20
CA PRO A 144 -1.17 2.43 12.28
C PRO A 144 -0.37 1.31 12.98
N ALA A 145 -0.35 0.13 12.36
CA ALA A 145 0.33 -1.03 12.94
C ALA A 145 1.86 -0.95 12.85
N VAL A 146 2.53 -1.34 13.94
CA VAL A 146 3.99 -1.44 14.07
C VAL A 146 4.36 -2.75 14.76
N PHE A 147 5.35 -3.49 14.25
CA PHE A 147 5.63 -4.85 14.75
C PHE A 147 6.37 -4.93 16.09
N VAL A 148 7.09 -3.88 16.51
CA VAL A 148 8.06 -3.95 17.63
C VAL A 148 7.69 -3.14 18.87
N GLU A 149 6.58 -2.40 18.84
CA GLU A 149 6.15 -1.61 20.01
C GLU A 149 5.22 -2.43 20.93
N PRO A 150 5.23 -2.19 22.26
CA PRO A 150 4.40 -2.94 23.22
C PRO A 150 2.89 -2.87 22.91
N ALA A 151 2.46 -1.78 22.26
CA ALA A 151 1.08 -1.54 21.86
C ALA A 151 0.81 -1.86 20.37
N HIS A 152 1.81 -2.35 19.64
CA HIS A 152 1.75 -2.61 18.19
C HIS A 152 1.30 -1.40 17.34
N THR A 153 1.62 -0.18 17.79
CA THR A 153 1.30 1.10 17.14
C THR A 153 2.48 2.07 17.28
N MET A 154 2.35 3.28 16.72
CA MET A 154 3.34 4.35 16.81
C MET A 154 3.64 4.80 18.25
N ALA A 155 4.88 5.23 18.46
CA ALA A 155 5.34 5.87 19.68
C ALA A 155 4.52 7.13 20.01
N LEU A 156 4.21 7.32 21.30
CA LEU A 156 3.36 8.42 21.78
C LEU A 156 3.96 9.82 21.61
N ASP A 157 5.28 9.91 21.38
CA ASP A 157 5.99 11.16 21.13
C ASP A 157 6.26 11.41 19.63
N ALA A 158 5.74 10.56 18.73
CA ALA A 158 5.70 10.83 17.31
C ALA A 158 4.94 12.14 17.04
N ARG A 159 5.43 12.92 16.08
CA ARG A 159 4.94 14.25 15.74
C ARG A 159 4.17 14.21 14.42
N HIS A 160 2.97 14.75 14.51
CA HIS A 160 2.03 14.95 13.42
C HIS A 160 1.79 16.45 13.21
N ASP A 161 1.37 16.83 12.01
CA ASP A 161 0.93 18.19 11.68
C ASP A 161 -0.36 18.55 12.43
N ASN A 162 -1.29 17.58 12.50
CA ASN A 162 -2.61 17.71 13.13
C ASN A 162 -3.42 18.93 12.62
N GLU A 163 -3.27 19.28 11.34
CA GLU A 163 -3.85 20.48 10.72
C GLU A 163 -3.47 21.78 11.46
N GLY A 164 -2.27 21.80 12.05
CA GLY A 164 -1.77 22.91 12.87
C GLY A 164 -2.44 23.01 14.26
N GLN A 165 -3.23 22.02 14.67
CA GLN A 165 -3.82 21.96 16.01
C GLN A 165 -2.85 21.29 17.00
N PRO A 166 -2.69 21.79 18.22
CA PRO A 166 -1.97 21.06 19.26
C PRO A 166 -2.70 19.75 19.58
N THR A 167 -1.92 18.70 19.85
CA THR A 167 -2.41 17.49 20.52
C THR A 167 -2.62 17.72 22.01
#